data_AF-A0A6N7PT18-F1
#
_entry.id   AF-A0A6N7PT18-F1
#
_cell.length_a   1.000
_cell.length_b   1.000
_cell.length_c   1.000
_cell.angle_alpha   90.00
_cell.angle_beta   90.00
_cell.angle_gamma   90.00
#
_symmetry.space_group_name_H-M   'P 1'
#
loop_
_entity.id
_entity.type
_entity.pdbx_description
1 polymer ?
#
loop_
_entity_poly.entity_id
_entity_poly.type
_entity_poly.pdbx_seq_one_letter_code
_entity_poly.pdbx_strand_id
1 'polypeptide(L)'
;MRLALHGWLCASSLAVLLLAGCNVTFVDTNNGSGGSGAAGGGAGGEGGLGGASGSGGLGGMGGGGQAGGAGGMGGGSGGAACGGFAGLVCPADEYCDFPNDRCGDTDHTGICKPRPEACPDAYLPTCACDGTVYGNPCDAAAAGQDVSDLGNCKPPADDMFPCGHGFCDEATEYCQKTTSDVVGFPDSFQCAPIPAACGDTPSCACMDDPCAQIYCDKLPDGGILVTCPGG
;
A
#
# COMPACT_ATOMS: atom_id res chain seq x y z
N MET A 1 -3.11 -58.05 41.15
CA MET A 1 -1.75 -58.02 41.72
C MET A 1 -0.97 -56.91 41.03
N ARG A 2 -0.54 -55.91 41.83
CA ARG A 2 0.61 -54.98 41.68
C ARG A 2 0.67 -54.11 40.39
N LEU A 3 0.28 -52.83 40.44
CA LEU A 3 1.07 -51.62 40.83
C LEU A 3 2.38 -51.41 40.04
N ALA A 4 2.50 -50.28 39.33
CA ALA A 4 3.51 -49.24 39.59
C ALA A 4 3.34 -48.01 38.66
N LEU A 5 2.97 -46.87 39.26
CA LEU A 5 3.19 -45.52 38.74
C LEU A 5 4.65 -45.10 38.95
N HIS A 6 5.23 -44.33 38.03
CA HIS A 6 6.35 -43.39 38.24
C HIS A 6 6.07 -42.19 37.31
N GLY A 7 5.80 -40.95 37.72
CA GLY A 7 6.03 -40.29 38.99
C GLY A 7 7.45 -39.74 39.06
N TRP A 8 7.75 -38.64 38.36
CA TRP A 8 8.87 -37.74 38.69
C TRP A 8 8.40 -36.28 38.67
N LEU A 9 8.24 -35.79 39.89
CA LEU A 9 8.27 -34.38 40.27
C LEU A 9 9.74 -33.93 40.34
N CYS A 10 10.09 -32.83 39.66
CA CYS A 10 11.12 -31.89 40.07
C CYS A 10 10.44 -30.52 39.97
N ALA A 11 9.82 -29.95 41.01
CA ALA A 11 10.45 -29.35 42.18
C ALA A 11 11.58 -28.36 41.82
N SER A 12 11.18 -27.08 41.80
CA SER A 12 11.87 -26.00 42.52
C SER A 12 13.15 -25.43 41.92
N SER A 13 13.03 -24.26 41.28
CA SER A 13 14.00 -23.18 41.45
C SER A 13 13.28 -21.84 41.31
N LEU A 14 12.82 -21.32 42.46
CA LEU A 14 12.61 -19.90 42.67
C LEU A 14 13.93 -19.17 42.40
N ALA A 15 13.93 -18.23 41.46
CA ALA A 15 14.88 -17.12 41.46
C ALA A 15 14.06 -15.83 41.53
N VAL A 16 13.86 -15.36 42.75
CA VAL A 16 13.42 -14.00 43.08
C VAL A 16 14.60 -13.07 42.74
N LEU A 17 14.47 -12.24 41.71
CA LEU A 17 15.31 -11.06 41.58
C LEU A 17 14.49 -9.83 42.00
N LEU A 18 14.82 -9.34 43.19
CA LEU A 18 14.32 -8.12 43.78
C LEU A 18 14.81 -6.88 43.03
N LEU A 19 13.86 -5.97 42.86
CA LEU A 19 13.95 -4.55 42.52
C LEU A 19 15.23 -3.84 43.00
N ALA A 20 15.91 -3.18 42.07
CA ALA A 20 16.66 -1.96 42.33
C ALA A 20 16.09 -0.86 41.41
N GLY A 21 15.42 0.11 42.01
CA GLY A 21 14.89 1.26 41.30
C GLY A 21 15.99 2.22 40.84
N CYS A 22 15.84 2.71 39.61
CA CYS A 22 16.38 4.00 39.21
C CYS A 22 15.21 4.92 38.86
N ASN A 23 15.11 6.03 39.58
CA ASN A 23 14.19 7.13 39.34
C ASN A 23 14.67 7.97 38.14
N VAL A 24 13.76 8.15 37.18
CA VAL A 24 13.33 9.40 36.51
C VAL A 24 14.36 10.31 35.85
N THR A 25 14.15 10.57 34.54
CA THR A 25 13.83 11.93 34.05
C THR A 25 12.83 11.84 32.89
N PHE A 26 11.60 12.30 33.12
CA PHE A 26 10.63 12.67 32.10
C PHE A 26 11.09 14.02 31.52
N VAL A 27 11.20 14.12 30.19
CA VAL A 27 11.35 15.41 29.51
C VAL A 27 10.01 15.74 28.87
N ASP A 28 9.24 16.57 29.55
CA ASP A 28 8.16 17.34 28.91
C ASP A 28 8.80 18.47 28.10
N THR A 29 8.81 18.36 26.77
CA THR A 29 9.00 19.54 25.91
C THR A 29 7.64 19.96 25.37
N ASN A 30 6.84 20.57 26.24
CA ASN A 30 5.79 21.50 25.80
C ASN A 30 6.41 22.89 25.72
N ASN A 31 6.74 23.35 24.52
CA ASN A 31 6.93 24.78 24.25
C ASN A 31 5.90 25.23 23.22
N GLY A 32 4.86 25.92 23.70
CA GLY A 32 3.89 26.62 22.89
C GLY A 32 4.32 28.06 22.64
N SER A 33 4.23 28.48 21.38
CA SER A 33 4.10 29.87 20.92
C SER A 33 3.76 29.77 19.43
N GLY A 34 2.56 30.09 18.93
CA GLY A 34 1.85 31.35 19.11
C GLY A 34 2.33 32.34 18.03
N GLY A 35 1.65 32.40 16.88
CA GLY A 35 2.01 33.31 15.79
C GLY A 35 1.02 33.30 14.63
N SER A 36 0.11 34.27 14.64
CA SER A 36 -0.92 34.57 13.66
C SER A 36 -0.43 35.47 12.51
N GLY A 37 -0.94 35.24 11.29
CA GLY A 37 -1.21 36.27 10.28
C GLY A 37 -0.30 36.29 9.06
N ALA A 38 -0.87 36.12 7.85
CA ALA A 38 -1.03 37.20 6.86
C ALA A 38 -1.64 36.65 5.56
N ALA A 39 -2.48 37.49 4.96
CA ALA A 39 -3.20 37.28 3.72
C ALA A 39 -2.34 37.57 2.47
N GLY A 40 -2.73 36.97 1.34
CA GLY A 40 -2.38 37.35 -0.03
C GLY A 40 -2.88 36.24 -0.97
N GLY A 41 -3.85 36.40 -1.87
CA GLY A 41 -4.22 37.59 -2.64
C GLY A 41 -3.42 37.60 -3.95
N GLY A 42 -3.83 36.79 -4.93
CA GLY A 42 -3.20 36.72 -6.25
C GLY A 42 -4.14 36.14 -7.28
N ALA A 43 -4.80 37.04 -8.02
CA ALA A 43 -5.70 36.75 -9.13
C ALA A 43 -4.91 36.56 -10.45
N GLY A 44 -5.57 35.93 -11.43
CA GLY A 44 -5.37 36.23 -12.84
C GLY A 44 -4.60 35.17 -13.63
N GLY A 45 -5.24 34.64 -14.67
CA GLY A 45 -4.60 33.77 -15.64
C GLY A 45 -5.57 33.07 -16.59
N GLU A 46 -6.56 33.79 -17.13
CA GLU A 46 -7.28 33.34 -18.31
C GLU A 46 -6.42 33.57 -19.57
N GLY A 47 -6.28 32.53 -20.37
CA GLY A 47 -5.64 32.53 -21.69
C GLY A 47 -5.45 31.08 -22.09
N GLY A 48 -5.87 30.60 -23.25
CA GLY A 48 -6.29 31.24 -24.47
C GLY A 48 -6.11 30.18 -25.56
N LEU A 49 -7.06 30.15 -26.49
CA LEU A 49 -7.24 29.13 -27.52
C LEU A 49 -6.08 29.05 -28.53
N GLY A 50 -5.84 27.84 -29.04
CA GLY A 50 -5.09 27.55 -30.27
C GLY A 50 -4.55 26.12 -30.19
N GLY A 51 -4.76 25.19 -31.11
CA GLY A 51 -5.27 25.24 -32.47
C GLY A 51 -4.56 24.13 -33.26
N ALA A 52 -5.33 23.45 -34.10
CA ALA A 52 -4.92 22.62 -35.25
C ALA A 52 -4.29 21.22 -35.03
N SER A 53 -5.07 20.22 -35.44
CA SER A 53 -4.80 19.37 -36.62
C SER A 53 -3.38 18.85 -36.84
N GLY A 54 -3.20 17.54 -36.64
CA GLY A 54 -2.05 16.78 -37.13
C GLY A 54 -2.45 15.35 -37.48
N SER A 55 -2.92 15.16 -38.70
CA SER A 55 -3.22 13.87 -39.33
C SER A 55 -1.94 13.19 -39.83
N GLY A 56 -1.79 11.89 -39.53
CA GLY A 56 -1.16 10.90 -40.42
C GLY A 56 0.37 10.86 -40.49
N GLY A 57 0.93 9.67 -40.20
CA GLY A 57 2.33 9.35 -40.47
C GLY A 57 2.67 7.91 -40.12
N LEU A 58 2.29 6.96 -40.99
CA LEU A 58 2.84 5.61 -41.00
C LEU A 58 4.23 5.63 -41.65
N GLY A 59 5.18 4.89 -41.08
CA GLY A 59 6.30 4.30 -41.82
C GLY A 59 7.70 4.79 -41.43
N GLY A 60 8.58 3.83 -41.08
CA GLY A 60 10.02 4.05 -41.05
C GLY A 60 10.81 3.05 -40.20
N MET A 61 11.05 1.85 -40.72
CA MET A 61 12.10 0.96 -40.22
C MET A 61 13.47 1.48 -40.69
N GLY A 62 14.43 1.62 -39.78
CA GLY A 62 15.81 1.94 -40.13
C GLY A 62 16.76 1.65 -38.98
N GLY A 63 17.49 0.53 -39.08
CA GLY A 63 18.58 0.19 -38.17
C GLY A 63 19.84 1.00 -38.43
N GLY A 64 20.58 1.28 -37.37
CA GLY A 64 21.93 1.85 -37.41
C GLY A 64 22.54 1.80 -36.01
N GLY A 65 23.51 0.91 -35.82
CA GLY A 65 24.22 0.77 -34.56
C GLY A 65 25.19 1.93 -34.31
N GLN A 66 25.31 2.33 -33.05
CA GLN A 66 26.42 3.17 -32.56
C GLN A 66 26.79 2.73 -31.15
N ALA A 67 28.05 2.29 -31.02
CA ALA A 67 28.76 2.20 -29.76
C ALA A 67 29.44 3.55 -29.49
N GLY A 68 29.30 4.07 -28.27
CA GLY A 68 29.99 5.27 -27.78
C GLY A 68 29.47 5.66 -26.39
N GLY A 69 30.33 5.61 -25.37
CA GLY A 69 29.95 5.68 -23.96
C GLY A 69 29.99 7.06 -23.29
N ALA A 70 29.45 7.04 -22.06
CA ALA A 70 29.62 7.90 -20.88
C ALA A 70 29.29 9.41 -20.96
N GLY A 71 28.22 9.79 -20.24
CA GLY A 71 27.92 11.17 -19.84
C GLY A 71 26.45 11.33 -19.46
N GLY A 72 26.12 11.13 -18.18
CA GLY A 72 24.75 11.18 -17.66
C GLY A 72 24.19 12.60 -17.51
N MET A 73 22.88 12.69 -17.76
CA MET A 73 21.91 13.58 -17.12
C MET A 73 20.63 12.75 -17.03
N GLY A 74 20.25 12.37 -15.80
CA GLY A 74 19.04 11.60 -15.51
C GLY A 74 17.81 12.40 -15.91
N GLY A 75 17.29 12.11 -17.08
CA GLY A 75 15.94 12.43 -17.46
C GLY A 75 15.21 11.10 -17.59
N GLY A 76 14.64 10.63 -16.47
CA GLY A 76 13.80 9.44 -16.44
C GLY A 76 12.69 9.61 -17.48
N SER A 77 12.88 8.96 -18.63
CA SER A 77 11.85 8.88 -19.66
C SER A 77 10.91 7.77 -19.21
N GLY A 78 10.17 8.04 -18.13
CA GLY A 78 9.13 7.15 -17.68
C GLY A 78 8.25 6.77 -18.87
N GLY A 79 7.99 5.49 -19.04
CA GLY A 79 7.31 4.99 -20.24
C GLY A 79 7.90 3.73 -20.87
N ALA A 80 9.09 3.28 -20.46
CA ALA A 80 9.61 1.99 -20.88
C ALA A 80 8.79 0.84 -20.28
N ALA A 81 8.56 -0.24 -21.03
CA ALA A 81 7.91 -1.43 -20.49
C ALA A 81 8.85 -2.17 -19.51
N CYS A 82 8.27 -2.69 -18.43
CA CYS A 82 8.97 -3.48 -17.42
C CYS A 82 8.15 -4.71 -17.02
N GLY A 83 8.77 -5.64 -16.28
CA GLY A 83 8.17 -6.92 -15.93
C GLY A 83 7.95 -7.81 -17.15
N GLY A 84 6.79 -8.47 -17.19
CA GLY A 84 6.45 -9.43 -18.23
C GLY A 84 7.28 -10.71 -18.21
N PHE A 85 6.98 -11.62 -19.15
CA PHE A 85 7.72 -12.89 -19.33
C PHE A 85 9.23 -12.68 -19.54
N ALA A 86 9.61 -11.55 -20.13
CA ALA A 86 11.01 -11.20 -20.36
C ALA A 86 11.73 -10.68 -19.11
N GLY A 87 11.02 -10.38 -18.03
CA GLY A 87 11.58 -9.87 -16.77
C GLY A 87 12.31 -8.54 -16.96
N LEU A 88 11.74 -7.62 -17.74
CA LEU A 88 12.36 -6.33 -18.02
C LEU A 88 12.47 -5.49 -16.73
N VAL A 89 13.61 -4.88 -16.48
CA VAL A 89 13.88 -4.11 -15.25
C VAL A 89 14.03 -2.63 -15.57
N CYS A 90 13.46 -1.79 -14.71
CA CYS A 90 13.61 -0.35 -14.82
C CYS A 90 15.02 0.13 -14.41
N PRO A 91 15.47 1.30 -14.89
CA PRO A 91 16.61 2.01 -14.34
C PRO A 91 16.51 2.21 -12.81
N ALA A 92 17.66 2.46 -12.16
CA ALA A 92 17.74 2.55 -10.69
C ALA A 92 16.97 3.75 -10.09
N ASP A 93 16.71 4.79 -10.89
CA ASP A 93 15.94 5.99 -10.55
C ASP A 93 14.45 5.85 -10.89
N GLU A 94 14.00 4.68 -11.32
CA GLU A 94 12.62 4.37 -11.68
C GLU A 94 12.10 3.14 -10.89
N TYR A 95 10.78 2.96 -10.86
CA TYR A 95 10.11 1.75 -10.38
C TYR A 95 9.17 1.23 -11.45
N CYS A 96 8.85 -0.07 -11.39
CA CYS A 96 7.95 -0.69 -12.35
C CYS A 96 6.51 -0.61 -11.83
N ASP A 97 5.71 0.30 -12.39
CA ASP A 97 4.29 0.51 -12.08
C ASP A 97 3.44 -0.49 -12.85
N PHE A 98 2.81 -1.44 -12.14
CA PHE A 98 1.95 -2.46 -12.72
C PHE A 98 0.49 -2.00 -12.65
N PRO A 99 -0.22 -1.88 -13.79
CA PRO A 99 -1.60 -1.36 -13.80
C PRO A 99 -2.61 -2.13 -12.96
N ASN A 100 -2.29 -3.36 -12.56
CA ASN A 100 -3.15 -4.21 -11.76
C ASN A 100 -2.74 -4.26 -10.28
N ASP A 101 -1.73 -3.51 -9.87
CA ASP A 101 -1.20 -3.44 -8.50
C ASP A 101 -0.83 -4.81 -7.91
N ARG A 102 -0.43 -5.76 -8.77
CA ARG A 102 -0.13 -7.16 -8.38
C ARG A 102 1.26 -7.60 -8.79
N CYS A 103 2.21 -6.66 -8.82
CA CYS A 103 3.64 -6.97 -8.85
C CYS A 103 4.10 -7.81 -10.05
N GLY A 104 3.45 -7.63 -11.20
CA GLY A 104 3.76 -8.38 -12.42
C GLY A 104 3.33 -9.85 -12.35
N ASP A 105 2.33 -10.19 -11.52
CA ASP A 105 1.77 -11.52 -11.48
C ASP A 105 1.36 -12.01 -12.87
N THR A 106 1.50 -13.32 -13.11
CA THR A 106 1.17 -13.95 -14.40
C THR A 106 1.83 -13.30 -15.63
N ASP A 107 3.09 -12.86 -15.49
CA ASP A 107 3.84 -12.20 -16.56
C ASP A 107 3.18 -10.89 -17.05
N HIS A 108 2.48 -10.18 -16.16
CA HIS A 108 1.98 -8.85 -16.48
C HIS A 108 3.12 -7.85 -16.67
N THR A 109 2.94 -6.98 -17.65
CA THR A 109 3.87 -5.90 -17.97
C THR A 109 3.45 -4.62 -17.27
N GLY A 110 4.40 -3.94 -16.67
CA GLY A 110 4.24 -2.59 -16.13
C GLY A 110 4.89 -1.55 -17.02
N ILE A 111 4.89 -0.31 -16.52
CA ILE A 111 5.57 0.83 -17.13
C ILE A 111 6.54 1.41 -16.11
N CYS A 112 7.78 1.68 -16.51
CA CYS A 112 8.72 2.35 -15.63
C CYS A 112 8.27 3.79 -15.38
N LYS A 113 8.21 4.16 -14.09
CA LYS A 113 7.88 5.50 -13.61
C LYS A 113 9.05 6.05 -12.80
N PRO A 114 9.33 7.36 -12.87
CA PRO A 114 10.35 7.98 -12.05
C PRO A 114 10.02 7.83 -10.56
N ARG A 115 11.04 7.55 -9.75
CA ARG A 115 10.90 7.54 -8.30
C ARG A 115 10.71 8.98 -7.80
N PRO A 116 9.74 9.25 -6.92
CA PRO A 116 9.56 10.56 -6.33
C PRO A 116 10.75 10.95 -5.45
N GLU A 117 11.16 12.22 -5.52
CA GLU A 117 12.28 12.77 -4.73
C GLU A 117 11.86 13.20 -3.33
N ALA A 118 10.57 13.46 -3.13
CA ALA A 118 9.98 13.87 -1.88
C ALA A 118 8.56 13.30 -1.76
N CYS A 119 8.22 12.87 -0.55
CA CYS A 119 6.91 12.31 -0.22
C CYS A 119 6.25 13.12 0.89
N PRO A 120 4.91 13.17 0.92
CA PRO A 120 4.18 13.80 2.02
C PRO A 120 4.40 13.01 3.32
N ASP A 121 4.43 13.71 4.47
CA ASP A 121 4.49 13.09 5.80
C ASP A 121 3.11 12.54 6.25
N ALA A 122 2.39 11.91 5.33
CA ALA A 122 1.12 11.26 5.61
C ALA A 122 1.35 9.77 5.87
N TYR A 123 0.88 9.28 7.02
CA TYR A 123 0.95 7.86 7.34
C TYR A 123 -0.29 7.13 6.81
N LEU A 124 -0.08 6.30 5.78
CA LEU A 124 -1.05 5.46 5.09
C LEU A 124 -0.36 4.12 4.78
N PRO A 125 -0.21 3.23 5.77
CA PRO A 125 0.65 2.05 5.64
C PRO A 125 0.30 1.25 4.40
N THR A 126 1.31 0.96 3.58
CA THR A 126 1.12 0.36 2.25
C THR A 126 2.02 -0.84 2.06
N CYS A 127 1.42 -1.98 1.72
CA CYS A 127 2.13 -3.17 1.29
C CYS A 127 2.69 -2.99 -0.12
N ALA A 128 3.99 -3.23 -0.27
CA ALA A 128 4.68 -3.15 -1.55
C ALA A 128 5.08 -4.53 -2.07
N CYS A 129 5.49 -4.59 -3.34
CA CYS A 129 5.85 -5.83 -4.03
C CYS A 129 7.02 -6.60 -3.44
N ASP A 130 7.90 -5.95 -2.68
CA ASP A 130 8.99 -6.59 -1.96
C ASP A 130 8.53 -7.28 -0.65
N GLY A 131 7.25 -7.17 -0.29
CA GLY A 131 6.68 -7.70 0.95
C GLY A 131 6.92 -6.79 2.17
N THR A 132 7.39 -5.56 1.97
CA THR A 132 7.60 -4.58 3.02
C THR A 132 6.39 -3.64 3.12
N VAL A 133 6.05 -3.24 4.36
CA VAL A 133 5.08 -2.17 4.60
C VAL A 133 5.81 -0.83 4.68
N TYR A 134 5.46 0.08 3.77
CA TYR A 134 5.96 1.44 3.71
C TYR A 134 4.99 2.40 4.40
N GLY A 135 5.49 3.60 4.77
CA GLY A 135 4.69 4.62 5.45
C GLY A 135 3.52 5.12 4.61
N ASN A 136 3.68 5.17 3.29
CA ASN A 136 2.65 5.46 2.30
C ASN A 136 3.06 4.95 0.90
N PRO A 137 2.16 5.01 -0.12
CA PRO A 137 2.50 4.56 -1.48
C PRO A 137 3.63 5.37 -2.13
N CYS A 138 3.77 6.65 -1.78
CA CYS A 138 4.87 7.47 -2.27
C CYS A 138 6.21 6.97 -1.74
N ASP A 139 6.29 6.59 -0.46
CA ASP A 139 7.50 6.04 0.13
C ASP A 139 7.89 4.69 -0.52
N ALA A 140 6.91 3.85 -0.87
CA ALA A 140 7.13 2.62 -1.62
C ALA A 140 7.71 2.92 -3.02
N ALA A 141 7.09 3.83 -3.76
CA ALA A 141 7.57 4.28 -5.06
C ALA A 141 8.97 4.92 -4.95
N ALA A 142 9.20 5.74 -3.92
CA ALA A 142 10.49 6.34 -3.62
C ALA A 142 11.55 5.28 -3.33
N ALA A 143 11.18 4.11 -2.81
CA ALA A 143 12.05 2.97 -2.60
C ALA A 143 12.24 2.07 -3.83
N GLY A 144 11.58 2.39 -4.96
CA GLY A 144 11.67 1.61 -6.19
C GLY A 144 10.65 0.46 -6.27
N GLN A 145 9.64 0.46 -5.40
CA GLN A 145 8.64 -0.59 -5.31
C GLN A 145 7.26 -0.10 -5.72
N ASP A 146 6.53 -0.96 -6.40
CA ASP A 146 5.11 -0.78 -6.65
C ASP A 146 4.27 -1.30 -5.47
N VAL A 147 3.02 -0.86 -5.39
CA VAL A 147 2.07 -1.35 -4.38
C VAL A 147 1.61 -2.78 -4.70
N SER A 148 1.15 -3.50 -3.67
CA SER A 148 0.73 -4.89 -3.82
C SER A 148 -0.63 -5.21 -3.20
N ASP A 149 -1.60 -5.48 -4.05
CA ASP A 149 -2.93 -5.99 -3.67
C ASP A 149 -2.93 -7.51 -3.41
N LEU A 150 -1.77 -8.17 -3.44
CA LEU A 150 -1.66 -9.61 -3.20
C LEU A 150 -1.78 -9.99 -1.71
N GLY A 151 -1.76 -9.01 -0.80
CA GLY A 151 -1.86 -9.27 0.64
C GLY A 151 -0.68 -10.08 1.20
N ASN A 152 0.51 -9.91 0.61
CA ASN A 152 1.73 -10.64 1.00
C ASN A 152 2.46 -10.02 2.20
N CYS A 153 2.02 -8.86 2.70
CA CYS A 153 2.61 -8.20 3.85
C CYS A 153 1.91 -8.55 5.16
N LYS A 154 2.69 -8.60 6.23
CA LYS A 154 2.14 -8.63 7.60
C LYS A 154 1.59 -7.24 7.95
N PRO A 155 0.40 -7.15 8.58
CA PRO A 155 -0.09 -5.88 9.12
C PRO A 155 0.91 -5.21 10.08
N PRO A 156 1.01 -3.87 10.06
CA PRO A 156 1.95 -3.13 10.89
C PRO A 156 1.56 -3.09 12.38
N ALA A 157 0.29 -3.40 12.71
CA ALA A 157 -0.24 -3.48 14.06
C ALA A 157 -1.19 -4.67 14.21
N ASP A 158 -1.44 -5.10 15.45
CA ASP A 158 -2.25 -6.29 15.76
C ASP A 158 -3.77 -6.06 15.58
N ASP A 159 -4.20 -4.80 15.53
CA ASP A 159 -5.58 -4.33 15.33
C ASP A 159 -5.85 -3.92 13.87
N MET A 160 -4.90 -4.15 12.97
CA MET A 160 -5.01 -3.84 11.54
C MET A 160 -5.03 -5.12 10.72
N PHE A 161 -5.81 -5.12 9.63
CA PHE A 161 -5.89 -6.25 8.70
C PHE A 161 -5.75 -5.79 7.24
N PRO A 162 -5.33 -6.67 6.31
CA PRO A 162 -5.08 -6.30 4.92
C PRO A 162 -6.36 -5.89 4.16
N CYS A 163 -6.26 -4.83 3.35
CA CYS A 163 -7.30 -4.39 2.42
C CYS A 163 -6.66 -3.89 1.11
N GLY A 164 -6.52 -4.77 0.13
CA GLY A 164 -5.66 -4.52 -1.03
C GLY A 164 -4.22 -4.32 -0.57
N HIS A 165 -3.56 -3.30 -1.10
CA HIS A 165 -2.26 -2.83 -0.63
C HIS A 165 -2.32 -2.03 0.69
N GLY A 166 -3.52 -1.61 1.13
CA GLY A 166 -3.71 -0.88 2.38
C GLY A 166 -4.01 -1.78 3.58
N PHE A 167 -4.30 -1.15 4.71
CA PHE A 167 -4.70 -1.81 5.94
C PHE A 167 -5.83 -1.03 6.62
N CYS A 168 -6.85 -1.74 7.09
CA CYS A 168 -7.98 -1.15 7.80
C CYS A 168 -7.97 -1.59 9.27
N ASP A 169 -8.63 -0.80 10.13
CA ASP A 169 -8.80 -1.10 11.55
C ASP A 169 -9.90 -2.17 11.76
N GLU A 170 -9.57 -3.28 12.43
CA GLU A 170 -10.50 -4.43 12.62
C GLU A 170 -11.74 -4.07 13.45
N ALA A 171 -11.63 -3.12 14.37
CA ALA A 171 -12.70 -2.76 15.29
C ALA A 171 -13.69 -1.76 14.71
N THR A 172 -13.23 -0.91 13.78
CA THR A 172 -14.01 0.23 13.30
C THR A 172 -14.30 0.19 11.79
N GLU A 173 -13.57 -0.62 11.02
CA GLU A 173 -13.66 -0.64 9.57
C GLU A 173 -13.79 -2.06 8.99
N TYR A 174 -14.41 -2.15 7.82
CA TYR A 174 -14.36 -3.31 6.95
C TYR A 174 -13.67 -2.93 5.64
N CYS A 175 -13.05 -3.92 4.98
CA CYS A 175 -12.48 -3.72 3.66
C CYS A 175 -13.57 -3.84 2.61
N GLN A 176 -13.85 -2.77 1.88
CA GLN A 176 -14.70 -2.81 0.70
C GLN A 176 -13.82 -2.97 -0.55
N LYS A 177 -14.02 -4.07 -1.27
CA LYS A 177 -13.44 -4.31 -2.58
C LYS A 177 -14.49 -4.05 -3.65
N THR A 178 -14.23 -3.15 -4.60
CA THR A 178 -15.05 -3.01 -5.80
C THR A 178 -14.32 -3.65 -6.96
N THR A 179 -14.89 -4.73 -7.49
CA THR A 179 -14.27 -5.43 -8.62
C THR A 179 -14.41 -4.60 -9.89
N SER A 180 -13.35 -4.42 -10.67
CA SER A 180 -13.51 -3.79 -11.99
C SER A 180 -14.22 -4.73 -12.96
N ASP A 181 -15.25 -4.25 -13.66
CA ASP A 181 -15.87 -4.94 -14.79
C ASP A 181 -15.09 -4.73 -16.10
N VAL A 182 -14.10 -3.83 -16.08
CA VAL A 182 -13.24 -3.52 -17.22
C VAL A 182 -11.93 -4.30 -17.12
N VAL A 183 -11.70 -5.20 -18.08
CA VAL A 183 -10.47 -5.99 -18.16
C VAL A 183 -9.23 -5.08 -18.23
N GLY A 184 -8.29 -5.30 -17.32
CA GLY A 184 -7.02 -4.56 -17.26
C GLY A 184 -7.05 -3.32 -16.35
N PHE A 185 -8.16 -3.06 -15.66
CA PHE A 185 -8.23 -2.08 -14.58
C PHE A 185 -8.16 -2.79 -13.23
N PRO A 186 -7.47 -2.20 -12.24
CA PRO A 186 -7.36 -2.79 -10.92
C PRO A 186 -8.71 -2.74 -10.21
N ASP A 187 -8.90 -3.65 -9.27
CA ASP A 187 -9.99 -3.55 -8.31
C ASP A 187 -9.69 -2.38 -7.36
N SER A 188 -10.72 -1.70 -6.86
CA SER A 188 -10.51 -0.65 -5.86
C SER A 188 -10.79 -1.18 -4.46
N PHE A 189 -9.97 -0.73 -3.52
CA PHE A 189 -10.06 -1.11 -2.11
C PHE A 189 -10.27 0.14 -1.26
N GLN A 190 -11.18 0.06 -0.30
CA GLN A 190 -11.47 1.16 0.59
C GLN A 190 -11.79 0.65 1.99
N CYS A 191 -11.20 1.27 3.01
CA CYS A 191 -11.68 1.12 4.38
C CYS A 191 -13.00 1.87 4.54
N ALA A 192 -14.03 1.15 4.96
CA ALA A 192 -15.37 1.70 5.16
C ALA A 192 -15.81 1.45 6.61
N PRO A 193 -16.53 2.38 7.23
CA PRO A 193 -16.91 2.27 8.63
C PRO A 193 -17.90 1.11 8.84
N ILE A 194 -17.65 0.31 9.89
CA ILE A 194 -18.57 -0.75 10.31
C ILE A 194 -19.92 -0.13 10.72
N PRO A 195 -21.05 -0.66 10.24
CA PRO A 195 -22.36 -0.21 10.67
C PRO A 195 -22.53 -0.34 12.19
N ALA A 196 -23.06 0.69 12.85
CA ALA A 196 -23.29 0.67 14.31
C ALA A 196 -24.17 -0.50 14.79
N ALA A 197 -24.99 -1.08 13.89
CA ALA A 197 -25.79 -2.27 14.16
C ALA A 197 -24.95 -3.52 14.47
N CYS A 198 -23.69 -3.56 14.03
CA CYS A 198 -22.75 -4.66 14.31
C CYS A 198 -22.20 -4.68 15.74
N GLY A 199 -22.23 -3.54 16.45
CA GLY A 199 -21.59 -3.42 17.76
C GLY A 199 -20.09 -3.73 17.73
N ASP A 200 -19.55 -4.25 18.84
CA ASP A 200 -18.10 -4.47 19.05
C ASP A 200 -17.57 -5.76 18.41
N THR A 201 -18.44 -6.59 17.81
CA THR A 201 -18.06 -7.85 17.17
C THR A 201 -18.60 -7.91 15.75
N PRO A 202 -17.94 -7.22 14.80
CA PRO A 202 -18.40 -7.19 13.42
C PRO A 202 -18.41 -8.60 12.81
N SER A 203 -19.47 -8.90 12.05
CA SER A 203 -19.59 -10.15 11.29
C SER A 203 -20.38 -9.93 10.01
N CYS A 204 -20.26 -10.84 9.04
CA CYS A 204 -21.05 -10.75 7.81
C CYS A 204 -22.57 -10.80 8.04
N ALA A 205 -23.05 -11.26 9.21
CA ALA A 205 -24.47 -11.30 9.52
C ALA A 205 -25.09 -9.93 9.83
N CYS A 206 -24.27 -8.94 10.20
CA CYS A 206 -24.73 -7.58 10.53
C CYS A 206 -24.40 -6.55 9.44
N MET A 207 -23.83 -7.00 8.31
CA MET A 207 -23.57 -6.16 7.14
C MET A 207 -24.80 -6.18 6.22
N ASP A 208 -25.67 -5.17 6.37
CA ASP A 208 -26.88 -5.00 5.55
C ASP A 208 -26.52 -4.45 4.15
N ASP A 209 -26.35 -5.34 3.17
CA ASP A 209 -26.24 -5.09 1.71
C ASP A 209 -25.77 -3.70 1.26
N PRO A 210 -24.54 -3.25 1.62
CA PRO A 210 -24.06 -1.91 1.28
C PRO A 210 -23.87 -1.70 -0.23
N CYS A 211 -23.94 -2.74 -1.06
CA CYS A 211 -23.70 -2.63 -2.51
C CYS A 211 -24.56 -3.55 -3.40
N ALA A 212 -25.75 -3.93 -2.93
CA ALA A 212 -26.82 -4.58 -3.69
C ALA A 212 -26.53 -5.96 -4.32
N GLN A 213 -25.45 -6.65 -3.92
CA GLN A 213 -25.09 -8.05 -4.21
C GLN A 213 -23.80 -8.38 -3.40
N ILE A 214 -23.86 -8.34 -2.06
CA ILE A 214 -22.65 -8.60 -1.26
C ILE A 214 -22.14 -10.04 -1.42
N TYR A 215 -20.84 -10.17 -1.66
CA TYR A 215 -20.06 -11.28 -1.13
C TYR A 215 -19.28 -10.81 0.09
N CYS A 216 -19.61 -11.34 1.27
CA CYS A 216 -18.96 -10.98 2.52
C CYS A 216 -18.22 -12.19 3.05
N ASP A 217 -16.92 -12.00 3.29
CA ASP A 217 -16.04 -13.02 3.81
C ASP A 217 -15.31 -12.50 5.05
N LYS A 218 -15.24 -13.35 6.08
CA LYS A 218 -14.34 -13.09 7.21
C LYS A 218 -12.93 -13.49 6.80
N LEU A 219 -11.99 -12.56 6.90
CA LEU A 219 -10.60 -12.80 6.53
C LEU A 219 -9.90 -13.70 7.58
N PRO A 220 -8.94 -14.55 7.17
CA PRO A 220 -8.18 -15.39 8.09
C PRO A 220 -7.36 -14.59 9.12
N ASP A 221 -6.90 -13.40 8.71
CA ASP A 221 -6.02 -12.53 9.47
C ASP A 221 -6.77 -11.49 10.31
N GLY A 222 -8.10 -11.62 10.43
CA GLY A 222 -8.96 -10.66 11.12
C GLY A 222 -9.68 -9.71 10.14
N GLY A 223 -10.76 -9.09 10.61
CA GLY A 223 -11.57 -8.19 9.79
C GLY A 223 -12.54 -8.84 8.81
N ILE A 224 -13.19 -8.00 8.00
CA ILE A 224 -14.24 -8.37 7.05
C ILE A 224 -13.89 -7.81 5.67
N LEU A 225 -14.02 -8.65 4.64
CA LEU A 225 -13.98 -8.24 3.24
C LEU A 225 -15.40 -8.27 2.67
N VAL A 226 -15.86 -7.12 2.17
CA VAL A 226 -17.09 -6.98 1.40
C VAL A 226 -16.70 -6.74 -0.05
N THR A 227 -17.02 -7.69 -0.92
CA THR A 227 -16.82 -7.55 -2.36
C THR A 227 -18.11 -7.07 -3.02
N CYS A 228 -18.00 -5.94 -3.69
CA CYS A 228 -19.05 -5.29 -4.44
C CYS A 228 -18.79 -5.44 -5.94
N PRO A 229 -19.82 -5.75 -6.75
CA PRO A 229 -19.67 -5.75 -8.20
C PRO A 229 -19.32 -4.33 -8.69
N GLY A 230 -18.46 -4.26 -9.71
CA GLY A 230 -18.22 -3.04 -10.46
C GLY A 230 -19.45 -2.68 -11.30
N GLY A 231 -19.60 -1.40 -11.64
CA GLY A 231 -20.70 -0.88 -12.45
C GLY A 231 -20.22 -0.04 -13.61
#